data_AF-A0A377M419-F1
#
_entry.id   AF-A0A377M419-F1
#
_cell.length_a   1.000
_cell.length_b   1.000
_cell.length_c   1.000
_cell.angle_alpha   90.00
_cell.angle_beta   90.00
_cell.angle_gamma   90.00
#
_symmetry.space_group_name_H-M   'P 1'
#
loop_
_entity.id
_entity.type
_entity.pdbx_description
1 polymer ?
#
loop_
_entity_poly.entity_id
_entity_poly.type
_entity_poly.pdbx_seq_one_letter_code
_entity_poly.pdbx_strand_id
1 'polypeptide(L)'
;MLDSDAANYWLPVDIYIGGIEHAIMHLLYFRFFHKLMRDAGMVNSDEPAKQLLCQGMVLADAFYYVGANGERNWVSPVDAIVERDEKGRIVKAKDAEGHELVYTGMSKMSKSKKQRHRPAGDG
;
A
#
# COMPACT_ATOMS: atom_id res chain seq x y z
N MET A 1 -26.43 13.73 -11.33
CA MET A 1 -26.15 13.19 -12.68
C MET A 1 -24.78 13.72 -13.09
N LEU A 2 -23.94 12.93 -13.77
CA LEU A 2 -22.61 13.38 -14.21
C LEU A 2 -22.77 14.53 -15.23
N ASP A 3 -22.05 15.64 -15.03
CA ASP A 3 -21.95 16.69 -16.05
C ASP A 3 -20.98 16.22 -17.15
N SER A 4 -21.52 15.96 -18.34
CA SER A 4 -20.76 15.39 -19.45
C SER A 4 -19.77 16.40 -20.05
N ASP A 5 -20.06 17.70 -20.00
CA ASP A 5 -19.16 18.72 -20.55
C ASP A 5 -17.92 18.86 -19.67
N ALA A 6 -18.11 18.91 -18.35
CA ALA A 6 -17.01 18.89 -17.40
C ALA A 6 -16.21 17.58 -17.45
N ALA A 7 -16.90 16.43 -17.58
CA ALA A 7 -16.24 15.13 -17.67
C ALA A 7 -15.35 15.02 -18.91
N ASN A 8 -15.86 15.44 -20.08
CA ASN A 8 -15.13 15.40 -21.34
C ASN A 8 -13.98 16.42 -21.41
N TYR A 9 -14.04 17.49 -20.62
CA TYR A 9 -12.92 18.42 -20.50
C TYR A 9 -11.74 17.81 -19.73
N TRP A 10 -12.01 17.09 -18.64
CA TRP A 10 -10.97 16.51 -17.78
C TRP A 10 -10.54 15.09 -18.15
N LEU A 11 -11.38 14.34 -18.85
CA LEU A 11 -11.08 12.97 -19.27
C LEU A 11 -10.54 12.92 -20.70
N PRO A 12 -9.65 11.96 -20.99
CA PRO A 12 -9.14 10.93 -20.07
C PRO A 12 -8.00 11.43 -19.18
N VAL A 13 -7.82 10.80 -18.02
CA VAL A 13 -6.75 11.14 -17.05
C VAL A 13 -5.38 11.04 -17.74
N ASP A 14 -4.56 12.08 -17.67
CA ASP A 14 -3.25 12.06 -18.32
C ASP A 14 -2.30 11.03 -17.69
N ILE A 15 -2.19 11.04 -16.36
CA ILE A 15 -1.34 10.10 -15.61
C ILE A 15 -2.11 9.56 -14.40
N TYR A 16 -2.33 8.25 -14.37
CA TYR A 16 -2.84 7.52 -13.22
C TYR A 16 -1.67 6.88 -12.46
N ILE A 17 -1.49 7.27 -11.19
CA ILE A 17 -0.40 6.76 -10.33
C ILE A 17 -1.01 5.82 -9.27
N GLY A 18 -0.51 4.60 -9.20
CA GLY A 18 -1.02 3.60 -8.25
C GLY A 18 -0.03 2.47 -7.99
N GLY A 19 -0.27 1.68 -6.95
CA GLY A 19 0.55 0.51 -6.67
C GLY A 19 0.21 -0.66 -7.60
N ILE A 20 1.19 -1.50 -7.92
CA ILE A 20 0.98 -2.68 -8.79
C ILE A 20 -0.05 -3.66 -8.21
N GLU A 21 -0.33 -3.62 -6.91
CA GLU A 21 -1.41 -4.39 -6.28
C GLU A 21 -2.79 -4.13 -6.88
N HIS A 22 -3.00 -2.98 -7.54
CA HIS A 22 -4.26 -2.61 -8.15
C HIS A 22 -4.35 -3.00 -9.64
N ALA A 23 -3.29 -3.61 -10.19
CA ALA A 23 -3.13 -3.78 -11.63
C ALA A 23 -4.20 -4.65 -12.30
N ILE A 24 -4.74 -5.65 -11.59
CA ILE A 24 -5.70 -6.60 -12.17
C ILE A 24 -7.13 -6.19 -11.84
N MET A 25 -7.54 -6.26 -10.57
CA MET A 25 -8.96 -6.13 -10.22
C MET A 25 -9.47 -4.69 -10.37
N HIS A 26 -8.80 -3.74 -9.70
CA HIS A 26 -9.23 -2.34 -9.68
C HIS A 26 -9.14 -1.68 -11.06
N LEU A 27 -7.99 -1.81 -11.75
CA LEU A 27 -7.85 -1.23 -13.08
C LEU A 27 -8.79 -1.85 -14.12
N LEU A 28 -9.12 -3.15 -13.99
CA LEU A 28 -10.12 -3.76 -14.86
C LEU A 28 -11.51 -3.16 -14.63
N TYR A 29 -11.93 -3.01 -13.37
CA TYR A 29 -13.20 -2.35 -13.05
C TYR A 29 -13.23 -0.90 -13.50
N PHE A 30 -12.13 -0.16 -13.33
CA PHE A 30 -12.02 1.22 -13.78
C PHE A 30 -12.25 1.35 -15.29
N ARG A 31 -11.59 0.50 -16.08
CA ARG A 31 -11.77 0.46 -17.55
C ARG A 31 -13.19 0.04 -17.94
N PHE A 32 -13.72 -0.97 -17.26
CA PHE A 32 -15.08 -1.47 -17.52
C PHE A 32 -16.14 -0.39 -17.27
N PHE A 33 -16.11 0.27 -16.11
CA PHE A 33 -17.06 1.33 -15.80
C PHE A 33 -16.93 2.53 -16.72
N HIS A 34 -15.71 2.89 -17.14
CA HIS A 34 -15.56 3.98 -18.11
C HIS A 34 -16.20 3.64 -19.47
N LYS A 35 -16.07 2.40 -19.95
CA LYS A 35 -16.72 1.99 -21.20
C LYS A 35 -18.25 1.96 -21.05
N LEU A 36 -18.77 1.52 -19.89
CA LEU A 36 -20.21 1.61 -19.61
C LEU A 36 -20.71 3.07 -19.60
N MET A 37 -19.95 4.00 -19.02
CA MET A 37 -20.30 5.43 -19.02
C MET A 37 -20.28 6.01 -20.44
N ARG A 38 -19.34 5.58 -21.28
CA ARG A 38 -19.28 5.95 -22.70
C ARG A 38 -20.51 5.43 -23.45
N ASP A 39 -20.85 4.15 -23.26
CA ASP A 39 -21.99 3.53 -23.92
C ASP A 39 -23.33 4.12 -23.45
N ALA A 40 -23.37 4.68 -22.24
CA ALA A 40 -24.49 5.45 -21.71
C ALA A 40 -24.49 6.94 -22.12
N GLY A 41 -23.54 7.37 -22.96
CA GLY A 41 -23.45 8.74 -23.49
C GLY A 41 -22.94 9.80 -22.51
N MET A 42 -22.29 9.40 -21.40
CA MET A 42 -21.83 10.33 -20.36
C MET A 42 -20.40 10.83 -20.59
N VAL A 43 -19.59 10.12 -21.38
CA VAL A 43 -18.19 10.45 -21.69
C VAL A 43 -17.84 10.06 -23.14
N ASN A 44 -16.88 10.75 -23.73
CA ASN A 44 -16.51 10.60 -25.15
C ASN A 44 -15.15 9.89 -25.37
N SER A 45 -14.56 9.30 -24.33
CA SER A 45 -13.28 8.58 -24.40
C SER A 45 -13.44 7.06 -24.19
N ASP A 46 -12.58 6.28 -24.83
CA ASP A 46 -12.62 4.80 -24.80
C ASP A 46 -11.91 4.19 -23.60
N GLU A 47 -10.85 4.85 -23.12
CA GLU A 47 -10.04 4.41 -21.99
C GLU A 47 -9.95 5.54 -20.97
N PRO A 48 -9.89 5.21 -19.67
CA PRO A 48 -10.02 6.19 -18.61
C PRO A 48 -8.73 6.95 -18.27
N ALA A 49 -7.57 6.45 -18.71
CA ALA A 49 -6.28 7.06 -18.48
C ALA A 49 -5.34 6.84 -19.67
N LYS A 50 -4.52 7.84 -20.01
CA LYS A 50 -3.52 7.80 -21.09
C LYS A 50 -2.25 7.07 -20.65
N GLN A 51 -1.78 7.33 -19.43
CA GLN A 51 -0.60 6.72 -18.86
C GLN A 51 -0.88 6.14 -17.47
N LEU A 52 -0.30 4.97 -17.19
CA LEU A 52 -0.30 4.32 -15.88
C LEU A 52 1.13 4.28 -15.35
N LEU A 53 1.37 4.88 -14.19
CA LEU A 53 2.63 4.77 -13.46
C LEU A 53 2.41 3.89 -12.22
N CYS A 54 2.92 2.66 -12.28
CA CYS A 54 2.89 1.75 -11.13
C CYS A 54 4.04 2.08 -10.17
N GLN A 55 3.76 2.74 -9.04
CA GLN A 55 4.82 2.97 -8.05
C GLN A 55 5.29 1.64 -7.43
N GLY A 56 6.58 1.57 -7.11
CA GLY A 56 7.15 0.47 -6.35
C GLY A 56 6.56 0.38 -4.94
N MET A 57 6.68 -0.80 -4.32
CA MET A 57 6.27 -0.98 -2.94
C MET A 57 7.30 -0.37 -1.98
N VAL A 58 6.81 0.39 -1.01
CA VAL A 58 7.62 0.72 0.16
C VAL A 58 7.57 -0.46 1.13
N LEU A 59 8.72 -1.07 1.34
CA LEU A 59 8.89 -2.22 2.21
C LEU A 59 9.39 -1.77 3.58
N ALA A 60 8.94 -2.46 4.61
CA ALA A 60 9.49 -2.33 5.95
C ALA A 60 9.65 -3.71 6.59
N ASP A 61 10.56 -3.81 7.54
CA ASP A 61 10.68 -4.98 8.39
C ASP A 61 9.41 -5.16 9.23
N ALA A 62 9.03 -6.41 9.52
CA ALA A 62 7.86 -6.73 10.33
C ALA A 62 8.21 -7.67 11.48
N PHE A 63 7.86 -7.24 12.69
CA PHE A 63 8.14 -7.93 13.94
C PHE A 63 6.85 -8.20 14.69
N TYR A 64 6.75 -9.36 15.33
CA TYR A 64 5.66 -9.67 16.27
C TYR A 64 6.16 -10.51 17.44
N TYR A 65 5.47 -10.45 18.57
CA TYR A 65 5.61 -11.43 19.66
C TYR A 65 4.31 -12.18 19.87
N VAL A 66 4.38 -13.34 20.51
CA VAL A 66 3.20 -14.15 20.86
C VAL A 66 2.82 -13.82 22.30
N GLY A 67 1.63 -13.25 22.50
CA GLY A 67 1.11 -12.99 23.83
C GLY A 67 0.70 -14.28 24.56
N ALA A 68 0.41 -14.19 25.86
CA ALA A 68 0.00 -15.33 26.69
C ALA A 68 -1.23 -16.09 26.11
N ASN A 69 -2.06 -15.39 25.33
CA ASN A 69 -3.28 -15.93 24.72
C ASN A 69 -3.04 -16.55 23.33
N GLY A 70 -1.78 -16.63 22.87
CA GLY A 70 -1.41 -17.12 21.53
C GLY A 70 -1.61 -16.11 20.38
N GLU A 71 -2.07 -14.89 20.67
CA GLU A 71 -2.26 -13.84 19.68
C GLU A 71 -0.91 -13.22 19.26
N ARG A 72 -0.79 -12.88 17.96
CA ARG A 72 0.38 -12.22 17.39
C ARG A 72 0.25 -10.71 17.54
N ASN A 73 1.02 -10.16 18.45
CA ASN A 73 1.11 -8.72 18.67
C ASN A 73 2.22 -8.13 17.80
N TRP A 74 1.83 -7.37 16.78
CA TRP A 74 2.76 -6.69 15.90
C TRP A 74 3.39 -5.48 16.58
N VAL A 75 4.71 -5.33 16.40
CA VAL A 75 5.53 -4.24 16.92
C VAL A 75 6.13 -3.46 15.76
N SER A 76 6.15 -2.14 15.90
CA SER A 76 6.72 -1.25 14.89
C SER A 76 8.23 -1.49 14.77
N PRO A 77 8.81 -1.47 13.56
CA PRO A 77 10.26 -1.58 13.40
C PRO A 77 11.04 -0.44 14.06
N VAL A 78 10.39 0.69 14.35
CA VAL A 78 11.01 1.82 15.09
C VAL A 78 11.23 1.49 16.56
N ASP A 79 10.34 0.68 17.14
CA ASP A 79 10.37 0.31 18.56
C ASP A 79 11.13 -1.00 18.79
N ALA A 80 11.54 -1.67 17.71
CA ALA A 80 12.26 -2.94 17.75
C ALA A 80 13.78 -2.70 17.82
N ILE A 81 14.39 -3.20 18.90
CA ILE A 81 15.84 -3.24 19.08
C ILE A 81 16.35 -4.53 18.42
N VAL A 82 17.07 -4.40 17.32
CA VAL A 82 17.55 -5.53 16.52
C VAL A 82 19.06 -5.76 16.69
N GLU A 83 19.43 -7.02 16.97
CA GLU A 83 20.82 -7.48 16.91
C GLU A 83 21.07 -8.13 15.55
N ARG A 84 22.16 -7.74 14.89
CA ARG A 84 22.56 -8.23 13.57
C ARG A 84 23.89 -8.96 13.61
N ASP A 85 24.06 -9.98 12.77
CA ASP A 85 25.33 -10.67 12.58
C ASP A 85 26.32 -9.87 11.70
N GLU A 86 27.55 -10.37 11.55
CA GLU A 86 28.58 -9.78 10.67
C GLU A 86 28.16 -9.74 9.18
N LYS A 87 27.10 -10.46 8.80
CA LYS A 87 26.53 -10.50 7.44
C LYS A 87 25.28 -9.62 7.31
N GLY A 88 24.92 -8.86 8.34
CA GLY A 88 23.79 -7.93 8.35
C GLY A 88 22.41 -8.57 8.54
N ARG A 89 22.33 -9.87 8.84
CA ARG A 89 21.08 -10.60 9.09
C ARG A 89 20.61 -10.36 10.52
N ILE A 90 19.31 -10.20 10.72
CA ILE A 90 18.71 -10.06 12.05
C ILE A 90 18.73 -11.43 12.73
N VAL A 91 19.46 -11.54 13.84
CA VAL A 91 19.55 -12.78 14.62
C VAL A 91 18.60 -12.78 15.81
N LYS A 92 18.39 -11.63 16.44
CA LYS A 92 17.48 -11.44 17.57
C LYS A 92 16.87 -10.05 17.52
N ALA A 93 15.66 -9.92 18.01
CA ALA A 93 14.97 -8.65 18.14
C ALA A 93 14.20 -8.62 19.46
N LYS A 94 14.19 -7.47 20.14
CA LYS A 94 13.44 -7.23 21.38
C LYS A 94 12.72 -5.90 21.29
N ASP A 95 11.62 -5.75 22.03
CA ASP A 95 11.02 -4.44 22.26
C ASP A 95 11.59 -3.76 23.52
N ALA A 96 11.14 -2.53 23.79
CA ALA A 96 11.52 -1.78 24.99
C ALA A 96 11.06 -2.45 26.32
N GLU A 97 10.05 -3.32 26.25
CA GLU A 97 9.49 -4.05 27.40
C GLU A 97 10.23 -5.39 27.63
N GLY A 98 11.10 -5.79 26.71
CA GLY A 98 11.92 -7.00 26.79
C GLY A 98 11.31 -8.25 26.14
N HIS A 99 10.18 -8.13 25.44
CA HIS A 99 9.58 -9.25 24.70
C HIS A 99 10.46 -9.69 23.55
N GLU A 100 10.59 -11.01 23.35
CA GLU A 100 11.32 -11.57 22.22
C GLU A 100 10.48 -11.47 20.95
N LEU A 101 11.01 -10.77 19.95
CA LEU A 101 10.32 -10.48 18.70
C LEU A 101 10.73 -11.48 17.61
N VAL A 102 9.73 -12.02 16.92
CA VAL A 102 9.90 -12.85 15.73
C VAL A 102 9.95 -11.95 14.49
N TYR A 103 11.06 -12.05 13.75
CA TYR A 103 11.23 -11.39 12.47
C TYR A 103 10.57 -12.18 11.33
N THR A 104 9.71 -11.55 10.55
CA THR A 104 9.00 -12.20 9.43
C THR A 104 9.49 -11.77 8.04
N GLY A 105 10.57 -11.01 7.97
CA GLY A 105 11.10 -10.47 6.72
C GLY A 105 10.59 -9.07 6.37
N MET A 106 11.12 -8.52 5.28
CA MET A 106 10.58 -7.32 4.65
C MET A 106 9.24 -7.64 4.01
N SER A 107 8.22 -6.85 4.36
CA SER A 107 6.93 -6.94 3.70
C SER A 107 6.36 -5.55 3.43
N LYS A 108 5.38 -5.49 2.52
CA LYS A 108 4.67 -4.26 2.19
C LYS A 108 4.14 -3.60 3.46
N MET A 109 4.43 -2.31 3.64
CA MET A 109 3.89 -1.55 4.77
C MET A 109 2.37 -1.64 4.82
N SER A 110 1.86 -2.09 5.97
CA SER A 110 0.43 -2.20 6.24
C SER A 110 0.05 -1.61 7.60
N LYS A 111 -1.23 -1.22 7.73
CA LYS A 111 -1.85 -0.86 9.03
C LYS A 111 -1.85 -2.09 9.95
N SER A 112 -2.17 -3.26 9.39
CA SER A 112 -2.34 -4.50 10.15
C SER A 112 -1.06 -5.00 10.81
N LYS A 113 0.12 -4.65 10.25
CA LYS A 113 1.43 -5.06 10.79
C LYS A 113 2.13 -3.96 11.59
N LYS A 114 1.44 -2.84 11.87
CA LYS A 114 1.99 -1.65 12.55
C LYS A 114 3.32 -1.12 11.97
N GLN A 115 3.50 -1.20 10.66
CA GLN A 115 4.73 -0.78 9.99
C GLN A 115 4.73 0.67 9.51
N ARG A 116 3.63 1.39 9.71
CA ARG A 116 3.52 2.76 9.18
C ARG A 116 4.37 3.69 10.00
N HIS A 117 5.39 4.24 9.35
CA HIS A 117 6.02 5.46 9.80
C HIS A 117 5.11 6.64 9.45
N ARG A 118 4.82 7.52 10.42
CA ARG A 118 4.09 8.76 10.15
C ARG A 118 5.02 9.64 9.31
N PRO A 119 4.60 10.14 8.13
CA PRO A 119 5.41 11.10 7.40
C PRO A 119 5.60 12.34 8.29
N ALA A 120 6.85 12.77 8.46
CA ALA A 120 7.17 13.99 9.18
C ALA A 120 6.62 15.19 8.39
N GLY A 121 5.42 15.68 8.74
CA GLY A 121 4.77 16.76 8.01
C GLY A 121 3.33 17.09 8.42
N ASP A 122 2.58 16.15 9.02
CA ASP A 122 1.26 16.46 9.58
C ASP A 122 1.42 16.94 11.04
N GLY A 123 1.57 18.26 11.20
CA GLY A 123 1.35 18.97 12.46
C GLY A 123 -0.13 19.15 12.78
#